data_AF-A0A963LR92-F1
#
_entry.id   AF-A0A963LR92-F1
#
_cell.length_a   1.000
_cell.length_b   1.000
_cell.length_c   1.000
_cell.angle_alpha   90.00
_cell.angle_beta   90.00
_cell.angle_gamma   90.00
#
_symmetry.space_group_name_H-M   'P 1'
#
loop_
_entity.id
_entity.type
_entity.pdbx_description
1 polymer ?
#
loop_
_entity_poly.entity_id
_entity_poly.type
_entity_poly.pdbx_seq_one_letter_code
_entity_poly.pdbx_strand_id
1 'polypeptide(L)'
;ANVEVTDTTTQYGCLGVWGPNARTTIQKIADEPEAWTNENFPFAALRNLTIQGVPVLAFRISYVGEQGWELHFKYEDGLALWDALHALGVTPVGVETYANSRRMEKSLRLQNADLLTEYNLFECDLARPKVKAADFHGKAAHMKFR
;
A
#
# COMPACT_ATOMS: atom_id res chain seq x y z
N ALA A 1 4.44 -13.09 -26.75
CA ALA A 1 4.81 -13.53 -25.39
C ALA A 1 3.61 -14.23 -24.79
N ASN A 2 3.78 -15.42 -24.22
CA ASN A 2 2.72 -16.09 -23.47
C ASN A 2 2.76 -15.53 -22.05
N VAL A 3 1.64 -14.97 -21.60
CA VAL A 3 1.48 -14.36 -20.28
C VAL A 3 0.33 -15.07 -19.58
N GLU A 4 0.56 -15.47 -18.35
CA GLU A 4 -0.47 -16.03 -17.47
C GLU A 4 -0.78 -15.02 -16.36
N VAL A 5 -2.06 -14.89 -16.04
CA VAL A 5 -2.55 -14.01 -14.98
C VAL A 5 -3.41 -14.86 -14.05
N THR A 6 -3.07 -14.85 -12.76
CA THR A 6 -3.76 -15.62 -11.74
C THR A 6 -4.22 -14.68 -10.63
N ASP A 7 -5.50 -14.77 -10.27
CA ASP A 7 -6.03 -14.12 -9.08
C ASP A 7 -5.58 -14.90 -7.82
N THR A 8 -4.88 -14.20 -6.92
CA THR A 8 -4.38 -14.77 -5.66
C THR A 8 -4.97 -14.07 -4.43
N THR A 9 -6.03 -13.27 -4.58
CA THR A 9 -6.62 -12.48 -3.48
C THR A 9 -7.00 -13.33 -2.28
N THR A 10 -7.42 -14.59 -2.47
CA THR A 10 -7.79 -15.49 -1.36
C THR A 10 -6.61 -16.25 -0.76
N GLN A 11 -5.42 -16.17 -1.37
CA GLN A 11 -4.20 -16.86 -0.91
C GLN A 11 -3.35 -15.98 0.01
N TYR A 12 -3.60 -14.67 0.01
CA TYR A 12 -2.82 -13.68 0.73
C TYR A 12 -3.72 -12.76 1.55
N GLY A 13 -3.23 -12.34 2.71
CA GLY A 13 -3.81 -11.24 3.49
C GLY A 13 -2.93 -10.00 3.42
N CYS A 14 -3.48 -8.88 3.89
CA CYS A 14 -2.74 -7.64 4.06
C CYS A 14 -3.14 -6.95 5.36
N LEU A 15 -2.14 -6.52 6.15
CA LEU A 15 -2.33 -5.64 7.30
C LEU A 15 -1.62 -4.31 7.04
N GLY A 16 -2.38 -3.23 7.13
CA GLY A 16 -1.83 -1.88 7.15
C GLY A 16 -1.40 -1.49 8.55
N VAL A 17 -0.10 -1.29 8.77
CA VAL A 17 0.45 -0.83 10.04
C VAL A 17 0.97 0.58 9.85
N TRP A 18 0.14 1.57 10.24
CA TRP A 18 0.41 2.98 10.01
C TRP A 18 0.29 3.82 11.28
N GLY A 19 1.08 4.89 11.34
CA GLY A 19 1.10 5.85 12.43
C GLY A 19 2.53 6.26 12.78
N PRO A 20 2.71 7.28 13.63
CA PRO A 20 4.02 7.81 13.98
C PRO A 20 4.94 6.77 14.65
N ASN A 21 4.35 5.75 15.29
CA ASN A 21 5.05 4.68 15.98
C ASN A 21 5.10 3.36 15.19
N ALA A 22 4.64 3.32 13.93
CA ALA A 22 4.57 2.07 13.17
C ALA A 22 5.94 1.39 13.05
N ARG A 23 6.99 2.18 12.76
CA ARG A 23 8.37 1.66 12.73
C ARG A 23 8.80 1.05 14.05
N THR A 24 8.74 1.83 15.11
CA THR A 24 9.25 1.40 16.43
C THR A 24 8.44 0.23 16.99
N THR A 25 7.18 0.10 16.57
CA THR A 25 6.33 -1.05 16.91
C THR A 25 6.77 -2.30 16.15
N ILE A 26 6.90 -2.24 14.83
CA ILE A 26 7.33 -3.40 14.03
C ILE A 26 8.74 -3.85 14.44
N GLN A 27 9.66 -2.92 14.71
CA GLN A 27 11.03 -3.24 15.14
C GLN A 27 11.11 -4.07 16.43
N LYS A 28 10.06 -4.10 17.26
CA LYS A 28 10.02 -4.94 18.47
C LYS A 28 9.76 -6.42 18.18
N ILE A 29 9.18 -6.72 17.01
CA ILE A 29 8.73 -8.07 16.61
C ILE A 29 9.34 -8.54 15.29
N ALA A 30 10.07 -7.65 14.59
CA ALA A 30 10.81 -7.98 13.39
C ALA A 30 12.04 -8.85 13.71
N ASP A 31 12.31 -9.82 12.85
CA ASP A 31 13.49 -10.68 12.99
C ASP A 31 14.78 -9.90 12.65
N GLU A 32 14.68 -8.88 11.79
CA GLU A 32 15.75 -7.97 11.37
C GLU A 32 15.34 -6.49 11.60
N PRO A 33 15.33 -5.97 12.84
CA PRO A 33 14.82 -4.62 13.15
C PRO A 33 15.49 -3.48 12.38
N GLU A 34 16.78 -3.61 12.06
CA GLU A 34 17.56 -2.65 11.28
C GLU A 34 17.10 -2.55 9.83
N ALA A 35 16.41 -3.56 9.29
CA ALA A 35 15.85 -3.51 7.95
C ALA A 35 14.69 -2.51 7.81
N TRP A 36 14.10 -2.05 8.93
CA TRP A 36 12.92 -1.19 8.97
C TRP A 36 13.21 0.31 9.15
N THR A 37 14.49 0.71 9.04
CA THR A 37 14.92 2.12 9.15
C THR A 37 14.56 2.92 7.90
N ASN A 38 14.65 4.26 8.00
CA ASN A 38 14.40 5.12 6.83
C ASN A 38 15.42 4.87 5.72
N GLU A 39 16.67 4.66 6.13
CA GLU A 39 17.84 4.49 5.28
C GLU A 39 17.76 3.16 4.52
N ASN A 40 17.36 2.08 5.21
CA ASN A 40 17.29 0.75 4.62
C ASN A 40 15.98 0.49 3.88
N PHE A 41 14.91 1.20 4.23
CA PHE A 41 13.58 0.97 3.67
C PHE A 41 12.96 2.27 3.14
N PRO A 42 13.40 2.82 2.00
CA PRO A 42 12.88 4.08 1.46
C PRO A 42 11.40 3.99 1.06
N PHE A 43 10.73 5.14 0.96
CA PHE A 43 9.31 5.22 0.56
C PHE A 43 9.06 4.56 -0.80
N ALA A 44 7.92 3.89 -0.94
CA ALA A 44 7.51 3.12 -2.11
C ALA A 44 8.43 1.93 -2.48
N ALA A 45 9.35 1.52 -1.61
CA ALA A 45 10.08 0.28 -1.78
C ALA A 45 9.25 -0.94 -1.33
N LEU A 46 9.61 -2.10 -1.88
CA LEU A 46 9.09 -3.41 -1.50
C LEU A 46 10.26 -4.25 -0.98
N ARG A 47 10.06 -4.99 0.10
CA ARG A 47 11.06 -5.91 0.66
C ARG A 47 10.40 -7.17 1.19
N ASN A 48 11.01 -8.32 0.92
CA ASN A 48 10.70 -9.57 1.63
C ASN A 48 11.45 -9.54 2.96
N LEU A 49 10.72 -9.65 4.06
CA LEU A 49 11.22 -9.62 5.44
C LEU A 49 10.47 -10.67 6.27
N THR A 50 10.86 -10.81 7.53
CA THR A 50 10.24 -11.75 8.46
C THR A 50 9.87 -11.06 9.77
N ILE A 51 8.70 -11.39 10.31
CA ILE A 51 8.22 -10.92 11.62
C ILE A 51 7.83 -12.16 12.44
N GLN A 52 8.58 -12.43 13.50
CA GLN A 52 8.43 -13.61 14.36
C GLN A 52 8.36 -14.92 13.56
N GLY A 53 9.25 -15.09 12.58
CA GLY A 53 9.27 -16.25 11.69
C GLY A 53 8.22 -16.25 10.57
N VAL A 54 7.28 -15.29 10.53
CA VAL A 54 6.30 -15.16 9.44
C VAL A 54 6.88 -14.36 8.27
N PRO A 55 6.97 -14.94 7.05
CA PRO A 55 7.41 -14.22 5.87
C PRO A 55 6.38 -13.16 5.44
N VAL A 56 6.85 -11.94 5.20
CA VAL A 56 6.03 -10.82 4.71
C VAL A 56 6.68 -10.14 3.51
N LEU A 57 5.86 -9.79 2.52
CA LEU A 57 6.21 -8.75 1.55
C LEU A 57 5.74 -7.40 2.10
N ALA A 58 6.67 -6.65 2.67
CA ALA A 58 6.41 -5.31 3.18
C ALA A 58 6.46 -4.29 2.04
N PHE A 59 5.44 -3.45 1.94
CA PHE A 59 5.39 -2.32 1.02
C PHE A 59 5.31 -1.02 1.81
N ARG A 60 6.32 -0.15 1.69
CA ARG A 60 6.33 1.13 2.40
C ARG A 60 5.44 2.15 1.68
N ILE A 61 4.14 2.03 1.90
CA ILE A 61 3.11 2.93 1.38
C ILE A 61 1.99 3.11 2.42
N SER A 62 1.17 4.15 2.26
CA SER A 62 0.03 4.40 3.14
C SER A 62 -1.07 5.17 2.42
N TYR A 63 -2.29 4.63 2.44
CA TYR A 63 -3.48 5.35 1.97
C TYR A 63 -4.05 6.31 3.04
N VAL A 64 -3.65 6.16 4.30
CA VAL A 64 -4.02 7.08 5.39
C VAL A 64 -3.03 8.24 5.58
N GLY A 65 -1.96 8.27 4.78
CA GLY A 65 -0.99 9.36 4.74
C GLY A 65 0.01 9.42 5.90
N GLU A 66 0.10 8.35 6.68
CA GLU A 66 1.02 8.24 7.81
C GLU A 66 2.20 7.33 7.47
N GLN A 67 3.27 7.41 8.25
CA GLN A 67 4.39 6.47 8.13
C GLN A 67 3.93 5.05 8.43
N GLY A 68 4.42 4.07 7.67
CA GLY A 68 4.14 2.66 7.93
C GLY A 68 4.28 1.81 6.68
N TRP A 69 3.67 0.62 6.73
CA TRP A 69 3.75 -0.38 5.67
C TRP A 69 2.43 -1.12 5.50
N GLU A 70 2.19 -1.58 4.28
CA GLU A 70 1.32 -2.71 4.00
C GLU A 70 2.14 -4.00 4.14
N LEU A 71 1.70 -4.91 5.01
CA LEU A 71 2.33 -6.20 5.23
C LEU A 71 1.51 -7.26 4.51
N HIS A 72 2.03 -7.79 3.40
CA HIS A 72 1.38 -8.86 2.65
C HIS A 72 1.94 -10.22 3.08
N PHE A 73 1.08 -11.18 3.37
CA PHE A 73 1.45 -12.49 3.94
C PHE A 73 0.52 -13.59 3.43
N LYS A 74 0.91 -14.85 3.60
CA LYS A 74 0.03 -16.00 3.30
C LYS A 74 -1.16 -16.01 4.25
N TYR A 75 -2.34 -16.29 3.73
CA TYR A 75 -3.59 -16.18 4.48
C TYR A 75 -3.54 -16.91 5.84
N GLU A 76 -2.96 -18.11 5.87
CA GLU A 76 -2.77 -18.93 7.06
C GLU A 76 -1.93 -18.27 8.18
N ASP A 77 -1.03 -17.34 7.85
CA ASP A 77 -0.14 -16.69 8.81
C ASP A 77 -0.74 -15.40 9.42
N GLY A 78 -1.89 -14.95 8.92
CA GLY A 78 -2.44 -13.64 9.25
C GLY A 78 -2.77 -13.45 10.74
N LEU A 79 -3.25 -14.50 11.41
CA LEU A 79 -3.58 -14.45 12.83
C LEU A 79 -2.34 -14.25 13.70
N ALA A 80 -1.22 -14.90 13.37
CA ALA A 80 0.03 -14.74 14.11
C ALA A 80 0.54 -13.29 14.05
N LEU A 81 0.49 -12.67 12.86
CA LEU A 81 0.88 -11.26 12.69
C LEU A 81 -0.08 -10.31 13.42
N TRP A 82 -1.39 -10.57 13.33
CA TRP A 82 -2.40 -9.79 14.03
C TRP A 82 -2.18 -9.80 15.54
N ASP A 83 -2.04 -11.00 16.12
CA ASP A 83 -1.87 -11.18 17.56
C ASP A 83 -0.55 -10.56 18.06
N ALA A 84 0.53 -10.69 17.29
CA ALA A 84 1.81 -10.06 17.61
C ALA A 84 1.71 -8.52 17.68
N LEU A 85 0.98 -7.89 16.75
CA LEU A 85 0.74 -6.44 16.76
C LEU A 85 -0.21 -6.03 17.89
N HIS A 86 -1.29 -6.79 18.08
CA HIS A 86 -2.28 -6.52 19.13
C HIS A 86 -1.66 -6.62 20.53
N ALA A 87 -0.76 -7.59 20.77
CA ALA A 87 -0.02 -7.73 22.02
C ALA A 87 0.89 -6.52 22.35
N LEU A 88 1.30 -5.75 21.34
CA LEU A 88 2.03 -4.48 21.52
C LEU A 88 1.10 -3.27 21.77
N GLY A 89 -0.23 -3.49 21.84
CA GLY A 89 -1.22 -2.43 22.03
C GLY A 89 -1.56 -1.66 20.75
N VAL A 90 -1.31 -2.24 19.56
CA VAL A 90 -1.73 -1.63 18.29
C VAL A 90 -3.25 -1.63 18.23
N THR A 91 -3.84 -0.44 18.10
CA THR A 91 -5.30 -0.28 18.00
C THR A 91 -5.81 -0.74 16.63
N PRO A 92 -6.77 -1.68 16.57
CA PRO A 92 -7.48 -2.00 15.34
C PRO A 92 -8.28 -0.80 14.84
N VAL A 93 -8.17 -0.48 13.55
CA VAL A 93 -8.88 0.62 12.92
C VAL A 93 -9.69 0.10 11.74
N GLY A 94 -10.96 0.47 11.69
CA GLY A 94 -11.89 0.00 10.66
C GLY A 94 -11.73 0.66 9.30
N VAL A 95 -12.42 0.10 8.30
CA VAL A 95 -12.34 0.53 6.90
C VAL A 95 -12.77 1.98 6.66
N GLU A 96 -13.67 2.54 7.48
CA GLU A 96 -14.11 3.93 7.33
C GLU A 96 -12.91 4.88 7.41
N THR A 97 -12.08 4.71 8.43
CA THR A 97 -10.93 5.60 8.65
C THR A 97 -9.90 5.45 7.54
N TYR A 98 -9.73 4.23 7.02
CA TYR A 98 -8.83 3.94 5.91
C TYR A 98 -9.33 4.51 4.57
N ALA A 99 -10.55 4.19 4.17
CA ALA A 99 -11.07 4.41 2.82
C ALA A 99 -11.82 5.75 2.64
N ASN A 100 -12.21 6.41 3.74
CA ASN A 100 -12.94 7.67 3.70
C ASN A 100 -12.15 8.79 4.38
N SER A 101 -12.23 8.94 5.70
CA SER A 101 -11.75 10.15 6.37
C SER A 101 -10.27 10.45 6.10
N ARG A 102 -9.35 9.53 6.39
CA ARG A 102 -7.90 9.80 6.30
C ARG A 102 -7.41 9.97 4.87
N ARG A 103 -7.85 9.12 3.94
CA ARG A 103 -7.41 9.24 2.53
C ARG A 103 -7.90 10.55 1.89
N MET A 104 -9.09 11.02 2.29
CA MET A 104 -9.62 12.32 1.85
C MET A 104 -8.78 13.48 2.37
N GLU A 105 -8.34 13.46 3.63
CA GLU A 105 -7.42 14.47 4.18
C GLU A 105 -6.09 14.54 3.39
N LYS A 106 -5.70 13.44 2.74
CA LYS A 106 -4.50 13.38 1.87
C LYS A 106 -4.79 13.65 0.40
N SER A 107 -6.03 13.95 0.04
CA SER A 107 -6.47 14.10 -1.36
C SER A 107 -6.15 12.89 -2.22
N LEU A 108 -6.18 11.68 -1.64
CA LEU A 108 -5.99 10.44 -2.40
C LEU A 108 -7.33 10.04 -3.02
N ARG A 109 -7.30 9.83 -4.34
CA ARG A 109 -8.49 9.49 -5.14
C ARG A 109 -8.80 8.00 -5.04
N LEU A 110 -10.09 7.68 -4.98
CA LEU A 110 -10.64 6.33 -4.94
C LEU A 110 -11.32 6.00 -6.26
N GLN A 111 -10.96 4.86 -6.84
CA GLN A 111 -11.62 4.33 -8.04
C GLN A 111 -13.10 4.07 -7.77
N ASN A 112 -13.97 4.42 -8.73
CA ASN A 112 -15.43 4.32 -8.64
C ASN A 112 -16.10 5.30 -7.65
N ALA A 113 -15.35 6.24 -7.07
CA ALA A 113 -15.90 7.36 -6.30
C ALA A 113 -15.42 8.70 -6.87
N ASP A 114 -14.10 8.92 -6.89
CA ASP A 114 -13.49 10.13 -7.43
C ASP A 114 -13.02 9.94 -8.88
N LEU A 115 -12.72 8.70 -9.25
CA LEU A 115 -12.27 8.31 -10.59
C LEU A 115 -13.36 7.49 -11.26
N LEU A 116 -14.07 8.13 -12.18
CA LEU A 116 -15.07 7.52 -13.04
C LEU A 116 -14.58 7.54 -14.50
N THR A 117 -15.24 6.78 -15.37
CA THR A 117 -14.85 6.68 -16.79
C THR A 117 -15.10 7.95 -17.60
N GLU A 118 -15.88 8.85 -17.05
CA GLU A 118 -16.31 10.12 -17.62
C GLU A 118 -15.26 11.22 -17.49
N TYR A 119 -14.27 11.04 -16.59
CA TYR A 119 -13.23 12.02 -16.32
C TYR A 119 -11.87 11.57 -16.85
N ASN A 120 -11.12 12.50 -17.41
CA ASN A 120 -9.73 12.29 -17.78
C ASN A 120 -8.76 12.68 -16.65
N LEU A 121 -7.46 12.35 -16.81
CA LEU A 121 -6.45 12.61 -15.78
C LEU A 121 -6.25 14.10 -15.45
N PHE A 122 -6.55 15.02 -16.37
CA PHE A 122 -6.50 16.46 -16.09
C PHE A 122 -7.68 16.89 -15.22
N GLU A 123 -8.89 16.40 -15.52
CA GLU A 123 -10.10 16.69 -14.74
C GLU A 123 -10.03 16.13 -13.32
N CYS A 124 -9.36 14.99 -13.13
CA CYS A 124 -9.13 14.41 -11.80
C CYS A 124 -7.90 14.96 -11.08
N ASP A 125 -7.14 15.88 -11.69
CA ASP A 125 -5.87 16.41 -11.16
C ASP A 125 -4.86 15.29 -10.82
N LEU A 126 -4.72 14.35 -11.77
CA LEU A 126 -3.78 13.22 -11.75
C LEU A 126 -2.84 13.20 -12.97
N ALA A 127 -2.88 14.23 -13.82
CA ALA A 127 -2.04 14.33 -15.00
C ALA A 127 -0.56 14.34 -14.61
N ARG A 128 0.24 13.51 -15.30
CA ARG A 128 1.69 13.42 -15.07
C ARG A 128 2.43 14.38 -16.00
N PRO A 129 3.57 14.96 -15.57
CA PRO A 129 4.34 15.90 -16.39
C PRO A 129 4.96 15.24 -17.63
N LYS A 130 5.10 13.91 -17.63
CA LYS A 130 5.67 13.13 -18.73
C LYS A 130 4.70 12.04 -19.15
N VAL A 131 4.47 11.95 -20.47
CA VAL A 131 3.75 10.84 -21.09
C VAL A 131 4.79 9.80 -21.54
N LYS A 132 4.56 8.52 -21.20
CA LYS A 132 5.51 7.45 -21.56
C LYS A 132 5.63 7.30 -23.08
N ALA A 133 6.83 6.96 -23.54
CA ALA A 133 7.13 6.80 -24.97
C ALA A 133 6.38 5.62 -25.60
N ALA A 134 6.23 4.51 -24.87
CA ALA A 134 5.47 3.35 -25.31
C ALA A 134 4.02 3.70 -25.64
N ASP A 135 3.41 2.95 -26.55
CA ASP A 135 1.98 3.07 -26.82
C ASP A 135 1.14 2.51 -25.65
N PHE A 136 -0.07 3.03 -25.47
CA PHE A 136 -1.02 2.57 -24.47
C PHE A 136 -2.45 2.99 -24.82
N HIS A 137 -3.43 2.24 -24.32
CA HIS A 137 -4.84 2.55 -24.49
C HIS A 137 -5.16 3.97 -23.98
N GLY A 138 -5.74 4.81 -24.84
CA GLY A 138 -6.07 6.20 -24.51
C GLY A 138 -4.96 7.23 -24.74
N LYS A 139 -3.75 6.84 -25.17
CA LYS A 139 -2.62 7.78 -25.38
C LYS A 139 -2.94 8.92 -26.34
N ALA A 140 -3.47 8.59 -27.52
CA ALA A 140 -3.79 9.60 -28.55
C ALA A 140 -4.84 10.61 -28.06
N ALA A 141 -5.84 10.16 -27.30
CA ALA A 141 -6.83 11.04 -26.68
C ALA A 141 -6.19 11.92 -25.60
N HIS A 142 -5.39 11.34 -24.71
CA HIS A 142 -4.69 12.09 -23.64
C HIS A 142 -3.80 13.21 -24.20
N MET A 143 -3.12 12.98 -25.33
CA MET A 143 -2.26 13.98 -25.97
C MET A 143 -3.03 15.16 -26.59
N LYS A 144 -4.34 15.04 -26.84
CA LYS A 144 -5.17 16.15 -27.36
C LYS A 144 -5.54 17.19 -26.29
N PHE A 145 -5.50 16.80 -25.01
CA PHE A 145 -5.86 17.67 -23.88
C PHE A 145 -4.65 18.41 -23.26
N ARG A 146 -3.45 18.17 -23.78
CA ARG A 146 -2.23 18.87 -23.38
C ARG A 146 -2.05 20.14 -24.20
#